data_AF-A0A519UGF6-F1
#
_entry.id   AF-A0A519UGF6-F1
#
_cell.length_a   1.000
_cell.length_b   1.000
_cell.length_c   1.000
_cell.angle_alpha   90.00
_cell.angle_beta   90.00
_cell.angle_gamma   90.00
#
_symmetry.space_group_name_H-M   'P 1'
#
loop_
_entity.id
_entity.type
_entity.pdbx_description
1 polymer ?
#
loop_
_entity_poly.entity_id
_entity_poly.type
_entity_poly.pdbx_seq_one_letter_code
_entity_poly.pdbx_strand_id
1 'polypeptide(L)'
;GYFVRLGGTDDEVSLFRKDSAKTAAVIIDGQNGTLGITNNVVRVRVTRSLQGQWKLERDLGGGRNFVAEASQPTDNTHQRSAAVGVALLYSAANGKNFYFDDFFVTDATAPLLVRAAPLDARTVDVVFNEAVDPTTAAQPARYRLATGAIPSTAVVSALNPAVVRLTFGQDFASRNTLEVRQLADLYGNVAAGPLTATFGGVAVAPLVGELLITEIMADETPVVGLPAAEFVEIFNNTATKILSLRGVRLLKSGGPAAVLPDTAQLLPGQYAVVCGATRAAAFAPYGKAYGVSNFPSLGNTGDQLVLRGRTGTTLFEVAYTDDWYRDQRKKNGGWTLEMRDPSAYCGGAENWLAGQDASGGTPARRNSVA
;
A
#
# COMPACT_ATOMS: atom_id res chain seq x y z
N GLY A 1 -2.72 29.50 5.24
CA GLY A 1 -3.44 29.52 6.53
C GLY A 1 -4.70 30.37 6.43
N TYR A 2 -5.51 30.40 7.47
CA TYR A 2 -6.68 31.28 7.56
C TYR A 2 -6.51 32.26 8.71
N PHE A 3 -7.19 33.39 8.61
CA PHE A 3 -7.23 34.38 9.68
C PHE A 3 -8.54 35.15 9.61
N VAL A 4 -9.01 35.60 10.77
CA VAL A 4 -10.09 36.59 10.84
C VAL A 4 -9.46 37.97 10.84
N ARG A 5 -10.00 38.88 10.04
CA ARG A 5 -9.69 40.30 10.09
C ARG A 5 -10.81 41.02 10.82
N LEU A 6 -10.43 41.90 11.74
CA LEU A 6 -11.32 42.82 12.43
C LEU A 6 -10.94 44.23 11.95
N GLY A 7 -11.90 44.94 11.37
CA GLY A 7 -11.70 46.24 10.71
C GLY A 7 -11.27 46.07 9.24
N GLY A 8 -10.71 47.13 8.66
CA GLY A 8 -10.40 47.22 7.24
C GLY A 8 -11.13 48.41 6.62
N THR A 9 -11.25 48.45 5.30
CA THR A 9 -11.97 49.54 4.61
C THR A 9 -13.46 49.56 4.96
N ASP A 10 -14.05 48.37 5.15
CA ASP A 10 -15.48 48.19 5.40
C ASP A 10 -15.83 48.09 6.89
N ASP A 11 -14.86 48.29 7.79
CA ASP A 11 -15.04 48.26 9.25
C ASP A 11 -15.86 47.05 9.75
N GLU A 12 -15.38 45.83 9.50
CA GLU A 12 -16.16 44.61 9.72
C GLU A 12 -15.33 43.42 10.24
N VAL A 13 -15.99 42.27 10.45
CA VAL A 13 -15.35 41.01 10.82
C VAL A 13 -15.48 40.02 9.67
N SER A 14 -14.35 39.64 9.07
CA SER A 14 -14.33 38.82 7.85
C SER A 14 -13.26 37.73 7.92
N LEU A 15 -13.55 36.56 7.34
CA LEU A 15 -12.65 35.41 7.31
C LEU A 15 -11.87 35.39 5.99
N PHE A 16 -10.56 35.27 6.09
CA PHE A 16 -9.66 35.24 4.93
C PHE A 16 -8.83 33.97 4.89
N ARG A 17 -8.45 33.58 3.68
CA ARG A 17 -7.37 32.64 3.40
C ARG A 17 -6.13 33.39 2.93
N LYS A 18 -4.97 33.08 3.51
CA LYS A 18 -3.66 33.54 3.06
C LYS A 18 -2.84 32.38 2.52
N ASP A 19 -2.62 32.40 1.21
CA ASP A 19 -1.70 31.49 0.53
C ASP A 19 -0.27 32.09 0.49
N SER A 20 0.73 31.23 0.33
CA SER A 20 2.13 31.67 0.22
C SER A 20 2.29 32.61 -0.99
N ALA A 21 2.97 33.75 -0.78
CA ALA A 21 3.24 34.78 -1.79
C ALA A 21 2.01 35.37 -2.53
N LYS A 22 0.77 35.08 -2.11
CA LYS A 22 -0.45 35.64 -2.70
C LYS A 22 -1.13 36.66 -1.79
N THR A 23 -1.95 37.53 -2.34
CA THR A 23 -2.87 38.36 -1.56
C THR A 23 -3.87 37.48 -0.80
N ALA A 24 -4.40 37.99 0.31
CA ALA A 24 -5.42 37.28 1.07
C ALA A 24 -6.73 37.23 0.27
N ALA A 25 -7.31 36.04 0.14
CA ALA A 25 -8.62 35.84 -0.47
C ALA A 25 -9.70 35.88 0.61
N VAL A 26 -10.80 36.59 0.37
CA VAL A 26 -11.98 36.56 1.25
C VAL A 26 -12.63 35.18 1.14
N ILE A 27 -12.91 34.57 2.29
CA ILE A 27 -13.68 33.32 2.39
C ILE A 27 -15.11 33.66 2.83
N ILE A 28 -15.25 34.42 3.92
CA ILE A 28 -16.54 34.96 4.36
C ILE A 28 -16.36 36.48 4.46
N ASP A 29 -17.15 37.18 3.65
CA ASP A 29 -17.30 38.63 3.73
C ASP A 29 -18.30 38.96 4.85
N GLY A 30 -17.91 39.88 5.71
CA GLY A 30 -18.68 40.26 6.89
C GLY A 30 -19.84 41.16 6.53
N GLN A 31 -20.49 41.70 7.56
CA GLN A 31 -21.42 42.80 7.38
C GLN A 31 -20.67 44.11 7.61
N ASN A 32 -20.64 44.96 6.58
CA ASN A 32 -19.95 46.24 6.62
C ASN A 32 -20.45 47.12 7.78
N GLY A 33 -19.54 47.90 8.36
CA GLY A 33 -19.81 48.88 9.41
C GLY A 33 -20.07 48.29 10.79
N THR A 34 -19.93 46.98 10.98
CA THR A 34 -20.14 46.33 12.29
C THR A 34 -19.09 46.68 13.34
N LEU A 35 -17.96 47.23 12.93
CA LEU A 35 -16.89 47.79 13.78
C LEU A 35 -16.63 49.28 13.50
N GLY A 36 -17.61 50.00 12.96
CA GLY A 36 -17.47 51.42 12.56
C GLY A 36 -17.57 52.45 13.70
N ILE A 37 -17.53 52.01 14.96
CA ILE A 37 -17.66 52.90 16.13
C ILE A 37 -16.36 52.97 16.94
N THR A 38 -16.27 53.88 17.91
CA THR A 38 -15.18 53.90 18.88
C THR A 38 -15.38 52.82 19.95
N ASN A 39 -14.28 52.27 20.47
CA ASN A 39 -14.28 51.24 21.52
C ASN A 39 -15.06 49.96 21.15
N ASN A 40 -14.89 49.47 19.92
CA ASN A 40 -15.51 48.21 19.49
C ASN A 40 -15.16 47.06 20.44
N VAL A 41 -16.19 46.38 20.95
CA VAL A 41 -16.05 45.13 21.68
C VAL A 41 -16.57 44.02 20.78
N VAL A 42 -15.77 42.98 20.57
CA VAL A 42 -16.20 41.86 19.72
C VAL A 42 -15.62 40.55 20.23
N ARG A 43 -16.49 39.54 20.31
CA ARG A 43 -16.09 38.13 20.45
C ARG A 43 -16.31 37.45 19.11
N VAL A 44 -15.31 36.72 18.64
CA VAL A 44 -15.36 35.99 17.36
C VAL A 44 -15.29 34.50 17.63
N ARG A 45 -16.10 33.73 16.91
CA ARG A 45 -16.00 32.28 16.82
C ARG A 45 -15.92 31.86 15.37
N VAL A 46 -14.94 31.02 15.06
CA VAL A 46 -14.80 30.40 13.74
C VAL A 46 -14.88 28.89 13.92
N THR A 47 -15.69 28.24 13.10
CA THR A 47 -15.80 26.79 13.09
C THR A 47 -15.55 26.28 11.68
N ARG A 48 -14.88 25.14 11.58
CA ARG A 48 -14.67 24.41 10.33
C ARG A 48 -15.15 22.97 10.51
N SER A 49 -16.07 22.52 9.68
CA SER A 49 -16.54 21.13 9.71
C SER A 49 -15.54 20.16 9.06
N LEU A 50 -15.76 18.85 9.22
CA LEU A 50 -14.99 17.80 8.53
C LEU A 50 -15.15 17.84 7.00
N GLN A 51 -16.27 18.38 6.50
CA GLN A 51 -16.48 18.63 5.07
C GLN A 51 -15.75 19.91 4.59
N GLY A 52 -15.09 20.64 5.49
CA GLY A 52 -14.40 21.88 5.20
C GLY A 52 -15.32 23.09 5.11
N GLN A 53 -16.55 22.99 5.62
CA GLN A 53 -17.48 24.11 5.69
C GLN A 53 -17.05 25.07 6.79
N TRP A 54 -16.86 26.34 6.44
CA TRP A 54 -16.48 27.40 7.37
C TRP A 54 -17.69 28.17 7.83
N LYS A 55 -17.70 28.52 9.11
CA LYS A 55 -18.69 29.40 9.74
C LYS A 55 -17.96 30.48 10.52
N LEU A 56 -18.29 31.74 10.25
CA LEU A 56 -17.83 32.90 11.01
C LEU A 56 -19.01 33.44 11.82
N GLU A 57 -18.78 33.64 13.10
CA GLU A 57 -19.80 34.16 14.01
C GLU A 57 -19.18 35.23 14.91
N ARG A 58 -19.99 36.25 15.25
CA ARG A 58 -19.57 37.36 16.09
C ARG A 58 -20.62 37.74 17.12
N ASP A 59 -20.16 38.27 18.24
CA ASP A 59 -20.96 38.98 19.24
C ASP A 59 -20.34 40.38 19.41
N LEU A 60 -21.10 41.43 19.06
CA LEU A 60 -20.65 42.84 19.09
C LEU A 60 -20.77 43.51 20.47
N GLY A 61 -21.15 42.74 21.51
CA GLY A 61 -21.15 43.17 22.91
C GLY A 61 -20.04 42.52 23.73
N GLY A 62 -19.22 41.64 23.14
CA GLY A 62 -18.21 40.84 23.84
C GLY A 62 -18.77 39.64 24.61
N GLY A 63 -20.09 39.41 24.52
CA GLY A 63 -20.80 38.31 25.15
C GLY A 63 -20.60 36.97 24.41
N ARG A 64 -21.58 36.07 24.55
CA ARG A 64 -21.59 34.75 23.90
C ARG A 64 -22.85 34.52 23.04
N ASN A 65 -23.60 35.59 22.75
CA ASN A 65 -24.79 35.56 21.90
C ASN A 65 -24.37 35.74 20.44
N PHE A 66 -23.70 34.72 19.92
CA PHE A 66 -23.12 34.75 18.58
C PHE A 66 -24.19 34.82 17.48
N VAL A 67 -23.98 35.74 16.54
CA VAL A 67 -24.69 35.82 15.27
C VAL A 67 -23.76 35.33 14.17
N ALA A 68 -24.23 34.42 13.32
CA ALA A 68 -23.47 33.88 12.22
C ALA A 68 -23.60 34.76 10.96
N GLU A 69 -22.52 34.88 10.19
CA GLU A 69 -22.64 35.36 8.81
C GLU A 69 -23.48 34.38 7.99
N ALA A 70 -24.23 34.90 7.02
CA ALA A 70 -25.09 34.11 6.16
C ALA A 70 -24.29 33.14 5.27
N SER A 71 -23.11 33.55 4.83
CA SER A 71 -22.23 32.72 4.01
C SER A 71 -21.52 31.67 4.85
N GLN A 72 -21.63 30.40 4.45
CA GLN A 72 -20.92 29.28 5.06
C GLN A 72 -20.26 28.40 4.00
N PRO A 73 -19.22 28.91 3.33
CA PRO A 73 -18.60 28.27 2.18
C PRO A 73 -17.74 27.08 2.59
N THR A 74 -17.44 26.20 1.63
CA THR A 74 -16.46 25.14 1.80
C THR A 74 -15.09 25.57 1.28
N ASP A 75 -14.05 25.50 2.12
CA ASP A 75 -12.66 25.70 1.69
C ASP A 75 -11.74 24.68 2.39
N ASN A 76 -11.08 23.86 1.56
CA ASN A 76 -10.19 22.78 1.98
C ASN A 76 -8.72 23.02 1.60
N THR A 77 -8.34 24.25 1.25
CA THR A 77 -6.98 24.56 0.76
C THR A 77 -5.92 24.35 1.84
N HIS A 78 -6.14 24.84 3.07
CA HIS A 78 -5.28 24.51 4.21
C HIS A 78 -6.08 23.69 5.21
N GLN A 79 -5.57 22.52 5.59
CA GLN A 79 -6.28 21.62 6.51
C GLN A 79 -5.58 21.48 7.85
N ARG A 80 -4.40 22.10 7.98
CA ARG A 80 -3.53 22.02 9.16
C ARG A 80 -2.97 23.41 9.44
N SER A 81 -2.80 23.71 10.72
CA SER A 81 -2.01 24.86 11.17
C SER A 81 -0.94 24.38 12.12
N ALA A 82 0.27 24.91 11.99
CA ALA A 82 1.35 24.65 12.93
C ALA A 82 1.33 25.62 14.13
N ALA A 83 0.63 26.75 13.99
CA ALA A 83 0.54 27.78 15.00
C ALA A 83 -0.77 28.56 14.90
N VAL A 84 -1.15 29.23 15.98
CA VAL A 84 -2.21 30.23 16.03
C VAL A 84 -1.64 31.47 16.71
N GLY A 85 -2.12 32.65 16.33
CA GLY A 85 -1.65 33.90 16.91
C GLY A 85 -2.43 35.10 16.43
N VAL A 86 -2.03 36.26 16.93
CA VAL A 86 -2.63 37.55 16.59
C VAL A 86 -1.61 38.39 15.85
N ALA A 87 -2.05 39.06 14.79
CA ALA A 87 -1.27 40.07 14.09
C ALA A 87 -2.01 41.41 14.18
N LEU A 88 -1.26 42.45 14.52
CA LEU A 88 -1.77 43.80 14.67
C LEU A 88 -1.18 44.69 13.58
N LEU A 89 -2.04 45.33 12.79
CA LEU A 89 -1.66 46.37 11.83
C LEU A 89 -2.32 47.67 12.27
N TYR A 90 -1.51 48.64 12.67
CA TYR A 90 -1.98 49.90 13.26
C TYR A 90 -1.06 51.07 12.92
N SER A 91 -1.60 52.29 13.04
CA SER A 91 -0.81 53.52 12.98
C SER A 91 -0.09 53.76 14.31
N ALA A 92 1.02 54.51 14.29
CA ALA A 92 1.79 54.81 15.50
C ALA A 92 0.96 55.39 16.66
N ALA A 93 -0.10 56.15 16.35
CA ALA A 93 -1.00 56.75 17.33
C ALA A 93 -1.93 55.73 18.03
N ASN A 94 -2.17 54.55 17.44
CA ASN A 94 -3.17 53.59 17.92
C ASN A 94 -2.58 52.33 18.57
N GLY A 95 -1.25 52.24 18.71
CA GLY A 95 -0.55 51.01 19.11
C GLY A 95 -0.79 50.51 20.55
N LYS A 96 -1.59 51.23 21.35
CA LYS A 96 -1.92 50.87 22.75
C LYS A 96 -3.40 50.55 22.97
N ASN A 97 -4.21 50.57 21.92
CA ASN A 97 -5.68 50.53 22.03
C ASN A 97 -6.28 49.17 21.64
N PHE A 98 -5.47 48.11 21.65
CA PHE A 98 -5.91 46.76 21.31
C PHE A 98 -5.74 45.85 22.52
N TYR A 99 -6.82 45.19 22.91
CA TYR A 99 -6.86 44.25 24.03
C TYR A 99 -7.42 42.94 23.52
N PHE A 100 -6.78 41.85 23.91
CA PHE A 100 -7.23 40.51 23.57
C PHE A 100 -7.23 39.66 24.84
N ASP A 101 -8.29 38.88 24.98
CA ASP A 101 -8.45 37.91 26.04
C ASP A 101 -9.26 36.72 25.48
N ASP A 102 -9.38 35.64 26.25
CA ASP A 102 -10.23 34.48 25.94
C ASP A 102 -9.89 33.80 24.59
N PHE A 103 -8.65 33.31 24.43
CA PHE A 103 -8.29 32.47 23.29
C PHE A 103 -8.55 30.99 23.54
N PHE A 104 -9.44 30.39 22.74
CA PHE A 104 -9.72 28.96 22.75
C PHE A 104 -9.57 28.38 21.35
N VAL A 105 -8.78 27.31 21.24
CA VAL A 105 -8.78 26.41 20.09
C VAL A 105 -9.21 25.06 20.61
N THR A 106 -10.29 24.53 20.06
CA THR A 106 -10.89 23.28 20.51
C THR A 106 -11.10 22.37 19.32
N ASP A 107 -10.92 21.09 19.55
CA ASP A 107 -11.32 20.03 18.65
C ASP A 107 -12.33 19.14 19.37
N ALA A 108 -13.38 18.76 18.66
CA ALA A 108 -14.44 17.89 19.18
C ALA A 108 -14.62 16.62 18.33
N THR A 109 -13.75 16.41 17.34
CA THR A 109 -13.82 15.27 16.43
C THR A 109 -12.74 14.26 16.76
N ALA A 110 -13.11 12.98 16.82
CA ALA A 110 -12.15 11.91 17.04
C ALA A 110 -11.33 11.63 15.76
N PRO A 111 -10.10 11.09 15.89
CA PRO A 111 -9.25 10.80 14.75
C PRO A 111 -9.86 9.71 13.85
N LEU A 112 -9.79 9.93 12.55
CA LEU A 112 -10.23 9.01 11.51
C LEU A 112 -9.03 8.29 10.88
N LEU A 113 -9.18 6.98 10.66
CA LEU A 113 -8.21 6.17 9.95
C LEU A 113 -8.36 6.40 8.44
N VAL A 114 -7.32 6.98 7.81
CA VAL A 114 -7.31 7.29 6.38
C VAL A 114 -6.83 6.09 5.58
N ARG A 115 -5.70 5.49 5.96
CA ARG A 115 -5.15 4.29 5.30
C ARG A 115 -4.10 3.58 6.16
N ALA A 116 -3.78 2.35 5.76
CA ALA A 116 -2.58 1.63 6.19
C ALA A 116 -1.69 1.40 4.96
N ALA A 117 -0.40 1.76 5.05
CA ALA A 117 0.56 1.69 3.96
C ALA A 117 1.73 0.78 4.35
N PRO A 118 1.83 -0.43 3.80
CA PRO A 118 2.89 -1.36 4.15
C PRO A 118 4.23 -0.86 3.59
N LEU A 119 5.27 -0.92 4.42
CA LEU A 119 6.64 -0.52 4.06
C LEU A 119 7.49 -1.70 3.66
N ASP A 120 7.30 -2.82 4.36
CA ASP A 120 7.99 -4.09 4.13
C ASP A 120 7.09 -5.26 4.54
N ALA A 121 7.66 -6.46 4.69
CA ALA A 121 6.94 -7.67 5.05
C ALA A 121 6.26 -7.62 6.43
N ARG A 122 6.68 -6.73 7.34
CA ARG A 122 6.24 -6.69 8.75
C ARG A 122 5.93 -5.29 9.28
N THR A 123 6.28 -4.25 8.54
CA THR A 123 6.10 -2.86 8.94
C THR A 123 5.03 -2.17 8.12
N VAL A 124 4.11 -1.46 8.79
CA VAL A 124 3.04 -0.68 8.16
C VAL A 124 2.90 0.69 8.81
N ASP A 125 2.80 1.73 7.99
CA ASP A 125 2.48 3.08 8.44
C ASP A 125 0.95 3.27 8.41
N VAL A 126 0.37 3.53 9.58
CA VAL A 126 -1.05 3.81 9.79
C VAL A 126 -1.24 5.31 9.79
N VAL A 127 -2.05 5.81 8.86
CA VAL A 127 -2.22 7.25 8.60
C VAL A 127 -3.60 7.68 9.04
N PHE A 128 -3.65 8.69 9.91
CA PHE A 128 -4.86 9.35 10.39
C PHE A 128 -5.04 10.72 9.71
N ASN A 129 -6.25 11.27 9.77
CA ASN A 129 -6.56 12.61 9.26
C ASN A 129 -5.86 13.71 10.07
N GLU A 130 -5.59 13.46 11.35
CA GLU A 130 -5.05 14.41 12.32
C GLU A 130 -4.02 13.77 13.27
N ALA A 131 -3.40 14.61 14.11
CA ALA A 131 -2.41 14.17 15.08
C ALA A 131 -3.07 13.31 16.17
N VAL A 132 -2.49 12.14 16.42
CA VAL A 132 -2.97 11.24 17.48
C VAL A 132 -2.23 11.50 18.78
N ASP A 133 -2.87 11.23 19.91
CA ASP A 133 -2.21 11.29 21.22
C ASP A 133 -1.12 10.21 21.30
N PRO A 134 0.15 10.58 21.59
CA PRO A 134 1.25 9.63 21.62
C PRO A 134 1.10 8.58 22.72
N THR A 135 0.36 8.85 23.80
CA THR A 135 0.20 7.92 24.92
C THR A 135 -0.68 6.73 24.54
N THR A 136 -1.82 6.99 23.89
CA THR A 136 -2.74 5.97 23.40
C THR A 136 -2.21 5.32 22.12
N ALA A 137 -1.63 6.10 21.20
CA ALA A 137 -1.11 5.61 19.93
C ALA A 137 0.15 4.73 20.05
N ALA A 138 0.94 4.89 21.11
CA ALA A 138 2.09 4.02 21.37
C ALA A 138 1.72 2.64 21.97
N GLN A 139 0.44 2.38 22.26
CA GLN A 139 -0.01 1.11 22.85
C GLN A 139 -0.32 0.08 21.76
N PRO A 140 0.48 -1.00 21.59
CA PRO A 140 0.27 -1.96 20.51
C PRO A 140 -1.10 -2.65 20.56
N ALA A 141 -1.67 -2.84 21.76
CA ALA A 141 -2.97 -3.46 21.98
C ALA A 141 -4.17 -2.68 21.37
N ARG A 142 -3.96 -1.44 20.92
CA ARG A 142 -4.98 -0.66 20.18
C ARG A 142 -5.09 -1.05 18.72
N TYR A 143 -4.14 -1.84 18.22
CA TYR A 143 -4.01 -2.26 16.84
C TYR A 143 -4.07 -3.78 16.74
N ARG A 144 -4.79 -4.29 15.74
CA ARG A 144 -4.87 -5.73 15.52
C ARG A 144 -5.17 -6.03 14.05
N LEU A 145 -4.51 -7.02 13.46
CA LEU A 145 -4.95 -7.57 12.19
C LEU A 145 -6.22 -8.39 12.38
N ALA A 146 -7.08 -8.50 11.37
CA ALA A 146 -8.28 -9.34 11.42
C ALA A 146 -7.98 -10.83 11.72
N THR A 147 -6.74 -11.27 11.50
CA THR A 147 -6.23 -12.59 11.90
C THR A 147 -6.04 -12.75 13.41
N GLY A 148 -6.15 -11.67 14.18
CA GLY A 148 -5.92 -11.62 15.63
C GLY A 148 -4.51 -11.14 16.02
N ALA A 149 -3.58 -11.02 15.07
CA ALA A 149 -2.21 -10.61 15.38
C ALA A 149 -2.13 -9.16 15.84
N ILE A 150 -1.37 -8.93 16.91
CA ILE A 150 -1.08 -7.61 17.50
C ILE A 150 0.36 -7.23 17.13
N PRO A 151 0.66 -5.96 16.79
CA PRO A 151 2.02 -5.55 16.52
C PRO A 151 2.90 -5.67 17.78
N SER A 152 4.20 -5.91 17.59
CA SER A 152 5.19 -5.90 18.67
C SER A 152 5.50 -4.46 19.12
N THR A 153 5.42 -3.49 18.21
CA THR A 153 5.66 -2.07 18.50
C THR A 153 4.67 -1.17 17.77
N ALA A 154 4.37 -0.03 18.38
CA ALA A 154 3.63 1.08 17.77
C ALA A 154 4.37 2.39 18.10
N VAL A 155 4.81 3.13 17.07
CA VAL A 155 5.64 4.32 17.23
C VAL A 155 5.05 5.48 16.44
N VAL A 156 4.69 6.56 17.13
CA VAL A 156 4.22 7.80 16.48
C VAL A 156 5.40 8.49 15.80
N SER A 157 5.20 8.93 14.55
CA SER A 157 6.22 9.64 13.78
C SER A 157 6.48 11.04 14.34
N ALA A 158 7.75 11.34 14.64
CA ALA A 158 8.18 12.67 15.08
C ALA A 158 8.01 13.76 14.00
N LEU A 159 8.01 13.37 12.71
CA LEU A 159 7.84 14.29 11.58
C LEU A 159 6.37 14.54 11.23
N ASN A 160 5.49 13.59 11.57
CA ASN A 160 4.06 13.70 11.32
C ASN A 160 3.28 12.92 12.38
N PRO A 161 2.81 13.59 13.45
CA PRO A 161 2.07 12.96 14.54
C PRO A 161 0.74 12.31 14.13
N ALA A 162 0.31 12.45 12.87
CA ALA A 162 -0.82 11.72 12.29
C ALA A 162 -0.45 10.33 11.76
N VAL A 163 0.82 9.90 11.89
CA VAL A 163 1.31 8.61 11.40
C VAL A 163 1.85 7.77 12.54
N VAL A 164 1.37 6.54 12.64
CA VAL A 164 1.85 5.53 13.59
C VAL A 164 2.47 4.38 12.81
N ARG A 165 3.74 4.11 13.05
CA ARG A 165 4.44 2.95 12.49
C ARG A 165 4.22 1.74 13.37
N LEU A 166 3.66 0.69 12.80
CA LEU A 166 3.49 -0.60 13.46
C LEU A 166 4.50 -1.60 12.91
N THR A 167 5.09 -2.41 13.80
CA THR A 167 5.90 -3.56 13.42
C THR A 167 5.27 -4.83 13.96
N PHE A 168 5.11 -5.86 13.13
CA PHE A 168 4.54 -7.16 13.50
C PHE A 168 5.63 -8.23 13.62
N GLY A 169 5.36 -9.28 14.41
CA GLY A 169 6.25 -10.43 14.53
C GLY A 169 6.16 -11.40 13.33
N GLN A 170 5.09 -11.31 12.54
CA GLN A 170 4.79 -12.19 11.41
C GLN A 170 4.74 -11.41 10.10
N ASP A 171 5.03 -12.09 9.00
CA ASP A 171 4.90 -11.52 7.66
C ASP A 171 3.42 -11.24 7.34
N PHE A 172 3.16 -10.14 6.65
CA PHE A 172 1.85 -9.80 6.12
C PHE A 172 1.39 -10.82 5.09
N ALA A 173 0.09 -11.13 5.10
CA ALA A 173 -0.52 -11.90 4.02
C ALA A 173 -0.62 -11.05 2.75
N SER A 174 -1.01 -11.67 1.63
CA SER A 174 -1.29 -10.94 0.37
C SER A 174 -2.38 -9.88 0.53
N ARG A 175 -3.30 -10.08 1.49
CA ARG A 175 -4.34 -9.12 1.88
C ARG A 175 -4.52 -9.12 3.40
N ASN A 176 -4.48 -7.93 3.99
CA ASN A 176 -4.57 -7.71 5.44
C ASN A 176 -5.63 -6.67 5.73
N THR A 177 -6.33 -6.83 6.84
CA THR A 177 -7.24 -5.81 7.38
C THR A 177 -6.75 -5.45 8.78
N LEU A 178 -6.39 -4.18 8.98
CA LEU A 178 -6.04 -3.62 10.27
C LEU A 178 -7.29 -3.07 10.95
N GLU A 179 -7.45 -3.36 12.23
CA GLU A 179 -8.43 -2.77 13.14
C GLU A 179 -7.70 -1.87 14.14
N VAL A 180 -8.24 -0.67 14.36
CA VAL A 180 -7.77 0.27 15.38
C VAL A 180 -8.93 0.62 16.32
N ARG A 181 -8.70 0.58 17.64
CA ARG A 181 -9.72 0.87 18.66
C ARG A 181 -9.15 1.77 19.75
N GLN A 182 -10.02 2.60 20.34
CA GLN A 182 -9.73 3.39 21.52
C GLN A 182 -8.48 4.28 21.36
N LEU A 183 -8.41 4.98 20.23
CA LEU A 183 -7.32 5.89 19.90
C LEU A 183 -7.75 7.33 20.13
N ALA A 184 -6.98 8.11 20.89
CA ALA A 184 -7.27 9.51 21.13
C ALA A 184 -6.47 10.43 20.20
N ASP A 185 -6.96 11.65 19.99
CA ASP A 185 -6.18 12.77 19.46
C ASP A 185 -5.54 13.61 20.59
N LEU A 186 -4.87 14.69 20.21
CA LEU A 186 -4.25 15.63 21.16
C LEU A 186 -5.24 16.42 22.04
N TYR A 187 -6.52 16.43 21.70
CA TYR A 187 -7.58 17.12 22.44
C TYR A 187 -8.41 16.15 23.31
N GLY A 188 -8.08 14.87 23.30
CA GLY A 188 -8.74 13.83 24.09
C GLY A 188 -10.00 13.25 23.43
N ASN A 189 -10.29 13.56 22.17
CA ASN A 189 -11.40 12.92 21.46
C ASN A 189 -11.02 11.49 21.11
N VAL A 190 -11.82 10.52 21.60
CA VAL A 190 -11.50 9.09 21.47
C VAL A 190 -12.28 8.47 20.31
N ALA A 191 -11.56 7.93 19.33
CA ALA A 191 -12.11 7.03 18.34
C ALA A 191 -12.30 5.64 18.95
N ALA A 192 -13.52 5.31 19.36
CA ALA A 192 -13.82 4.04 20.03
C ALA A 192 -13.53 2.81 19.14
N GLY A 193 -13.74 2.93 17.83
CA GLY A 193 -13.47 1.89 16.83
C GLY A 193 -14.51 0.76 16.77
N PRO A 194 -14.28 -0.26 15.92
CA PRO A 194 -13.07 -0.45 15.12
C PRO A 194 -13.03 0.50 13.92
N LEU A 195 -11.93 1.22 13.79
CA LEU A 195 -11.55 1.82 12.52
C LEU A 195 -10.84 0.75 11.69
N THR A 196 -11.17 0.61 10.42
CA THR A 196 -10.61 -0.45 9.58
C THR A 196 -9.91 0.09 8.33
N ALA A 197 -8.73 -0.45 8.02
CA ALA A 197 -8.05 -0.22 6.74
C ALA A 197 -7.56 -1.55 6.16
N THR A 198 -7.67 -1.71 4.84
CA THR A 198 -7.15 -2.88 4.13
C THR A 198 -5.87 -2.50 3.39
N PHE A 199 -4.90 -3.40 3.40
CA PHE A 199 -3.63 -3.24 2.67
C PHE A 199 -3.09 -4.59 2.20
N GLY A 200 -2.32 -4.58 1.11
CA GLY A 200 -1.67 -5.79 0.60
C GLY A 200 -0.36 -6.10 1.30
N GLY A 201 0.18 -7.30 1.10
CA GLY A 201 1.58 -7.59 1.44
C GLY A 201 2.55 -6.86 0.50
N VAL A 202 3.78 -6.64 0.93
CA VAL A 202 4.86 -6.20 0.02
C VAL A 202 5.50 -7.43 -0.59
N ALA A 203 5.82 -7.39 -1.88
CA ALA A 203 6.53 -8.48 -2.53
C ALA A 203 7.95 -8.63 -1.98
N VAL A 204 8.30 -9.83 -1.52
CA VAL A 204 9.61 -10.14 -0.91
C VAL A 204 10.45 -11.03 -1.82
N ALA A 205 11.77 -10.98 -1.68
CA ALA A 205 12.63 -11.90 -2.43
C ALA A 205 12.38 -13.35 -1.96
N PRO A 206 12.28 -14.33 -2.88
CA PRO A 206 12.10 -15.72 -2.52
C PRO A 206 13.31 -16.29 -1.78
N LEU A 207 13.03 -17.20 -0.85
CA LEU A 207 14.00 -18.07 -0.21
C LEU A 207 14.05 -19.45 -0.89
N VAL A 208 15.00 -20.28 -0.46
CA VAL A 208 15.14 -21.66 -0.94
C VAL A 208 13.85 -22.43 -0.71
N GLY A 209 13.33 -23.08 -1.76
CA GLY A 209 12.09 -23.86 -1.71
C GLY A 209 10.79 -23.06 -1.80
N GLU A 210 10.84 -21.72 -1.82
CA GLU A 210 9.65 -20.87 -1.96
C GLU A 210 9.23 -20.65 -3.41
N LEU A 211 10.20 -20.64 -4.34
CA LEU A 211 9.96 -20.58 -5.78
C LEU A 211 10.49 -21.86 -6.43
N LEU A 212 9.60 -22.65 -7.00
CA LEU A 212 9.92 -23.96 -7.58
C LEU A 212 9.75 -23.96 -9.10
N ILE A 213 10.43 -24.89 -9.79
CA ILE A 213 10.02 -25.32 -11.14
C ILE A 213 9.10 -26.53 -10.95
N THR A 214 7.90 -26.49 -11.51
CA THR A 214 6.88 -27.54 -11.31
C THR A 214 6.52 -28.29 -12.59
N GLU A 215 6.77 -27.72 -13.76
CA GLU A 215 6.47 -28.36 -15.05
C GLU A 215 7.54 -27.98 -16.08
N ILE A 216 7.90 -28.93 -16.96
CA ILE A 216 8.92 -28.74 -18.01
C ILE A 216 8.39 -29.30 -19.34
N MET A 217 8.27 -28.43 -20.35
CA MET A 217 8.06 -28.83 -21.75
C MET A 217 9.39 -28.74 -22.50
N ALA A 218 10.12 -29.86 -22.58
CA ALA A 218 11.43 -29.92 -23.23
C ALA A 218 11.40 -30.48 -24.66
N ASP A 219 10.32 -31.17 -25.05
CA ASP A 219 10.14 -31.69 -26.40
C ASP A 219 8.70 -31.43 -26.84
N GLU A 220 8.49 -30.35 -27.60
CA GLU A 220 7.16 -29.90 -28.00
C GLU A 220 6.58 -30.66 -29.20
N THR A 221 7.35 -31.56 -29.83
CA THR A 221 6.94 -32.26 -31.05
C THR A 221 6.99 -33.79 -30.93
N PRO A 222 5.96 -34.53 -31.38
CA PRO A 222 4.77 -34.06 -32.08
C PRO A 222 3.79 -33.35 -31.14
N VAL A 223 3.21 -32.24 -31.61
CA VAL A 223 2.28 -31.42 -30.82
C VAL A 223 1.04 -32.23 -30.44
N VAL A 224 0.63 -32.15 -29.17
CA VAL A 224 -0.63 -32.71 -28.67
C VAL A 224 -1.71 -31.62 -28.62
N GLY A 225 -1.68 -30.75 -27.61
CA GLY A 225 -2.66 -29.66 -27.46
C GLY A 225 -2.07 -28.34 -26.97
N LEU A 226 -0.79 -28.32 -26.57
CA LEU A 226 -0.09 -27.12 -26.13
C LEU A 226 0.60 -26.40 -27.31
N PRO A 227 0.96 -25.10 -27.17
CA PRO A 227 1.77 -24.41 -28.18
C PRO A 227 3.07 -25.17 -28.47
N ALA A 228 3.51 -25.18 -29.73
CA ALA A 228 4.79 -25.73 -30.14
C ALA A 228 5.95 -24.81 -29.69
N ALA A 229 6.20 -24.78 -28.38
CA ALA A 229 7.23 -23.99 -27.75
C ALA A 229 7.62 -24.59 -26.39
N GLU A 230 8.93 -24.66 -26.15
CA GLU A 230 9.49 -24.99 -24.85
C GLU A 230 9.04 -24.01 -23.76
N PHE A 231 8.84 -24.52 -22.56
CA PHE A 231 8.60 -23.71 -21.37
C PHE A 231 9.01 -24.43 -20.09
N VAL A 232 9.18 -23.65 -19.03
CA VAL A 232 9.20 -24.14 -17.65
C VAL A 232 8.12 -23.43 -16.85
N GLU A 233 7.39 -24.14 -16.01
CA GLU A 233 6.45 -23.54 -15.07
C GLU A 233 7.15 -23.27 -13.75
N ILE A 234 6.92 -22.08 -13.20
CA ILE A 234 7.33 -21.70 -11.86
C ILE A 234 6.14 -21.56 -10.91
N PHE A 235 6.33 -21.94 -9.65
CA PHE A 235 5.29 -21.96 -8.62
C PHE A 235 5.74 -21.27 -7.34
N ASN A 236 4.87 -20.42 -6.79
CA ASN A 236 5.05 -19.87 -5.45
C ASN A 236 4.52 -20.85 -4.38
N ASN A 237 5.44 -21.57 -3.75
CA ASN A 237 5.18 -22.60 -2.73
C ASN A 237 4.91 -22.04 -1.32
N THR A 238 4.56 -20.75 -1.21
CA THR A 238 4.25 -20.12 0.08
C THR A 238 2.74 -19.92 0.26
N ALA A 239 2.28 -20.02 1.51
CA ALA A 239 0.87 -19.83 1.84
C ALA A 239 0.46 -18.35 1.92
N THR A 240 1.41 -17.44 2.17
CA THR A 240 1.09 -16.04 2.54
C THR A 240 1.90 -14.98 1.80
N LYS A 241 3.07 -15.32 1.23
CA LYS A 241 3.99 -14.33 0.68
C LYS A 241 3.72 -14.04 -0.79
N ILE A 242 3.75 -12.76 -1.13
CA ILE A 242 3.90 -12.34 -2.53
C ILE A 242 5.41 -12.41 -2.81
N LEU A 243 5.81 -13.25 -3.77
CA LEU A 243 7.22 -13.36 -4.15
C LEU A 243 7.54 -12.35 -5.25
N SER A 244 8.55 -11.52 -5.02
CA SER A 244 9.16 -10.67 -6.03
C SER A 244 10.14 -11.49 -6.86
N LEU A 245 9.87 -11.61 -8.15
CA LEU A 245 10.75 -12.31 -9.09
C LEU A 245 11.76 -11.37 -9.76
N ARG A 246 11.83 -10.12 -9.32
CA ARG A 246 12.74 -9.10 -9.84
C ARG A 246 14.18 -9.61 -9.86
N GLY A 247 14.72 -9.78 -11.06
CA GLY A 247 16.10 -10.22 -11.26
C GLY A 247 16.39 -11.65 -10.81
N VAL A 248 15.36 -12.46 -10.53
CA VAL A 248 15.49 -13.92 -10.45
C VAL A 248 15.95 -14.43 -11.81
N ARG A 249 16.80 -15.44 -11.80
CA ARG A 249 17.44 -15.99 -13.01
C ARG A 249 17.08 -17.46 -13.17
N LEU A 250 16.66 -17.84 -14.36
CA LEU A 250 16.63 -19.22 -14.82
C LEU A 250 17.94 -19.50 -15.57
N LEU A 251 18.68 -20.51 -15.13
CA LEU A 251 19.95 -20.92 -15.74
C LEU A 251 19.86 -22.36 -16.21
N LYS A 252 20.48 -22.62 -17.35
CA LYS A 252 20.88 -23.96 -17.82
C LYS A 252 22.41 -24.05 -17.75
N SER A 253 22.94 -25.22 -17.41
CA SER A 253 24.39 -25.43 -17.32
C SER A 253 25.11 -24.99 -18.61
N GLY A 254 26.14 -24.15 -18.47
CA GLY A 254 26.92 -23.61 -19.60
C GLY A 254 26.22 -22.54 -20.47
N GLY A 255 24.97 -22.18 -20.18
CA GLY A 255 24.19 -21.20 -20.95
C GLY A 255 24.11 -19.80 -20.31
N PRO A 256 23.63 -18.79 -21.06
CA PRO A 256 23.30 -17.48 -20.50
C PRO A 256 22.11 -17.58 -19.53
N ALA A 257 22.03 -16.64 -18.59
CA ALA A 257 20.89 -16.55 -17.68
C ALA A 257 19.69 -15.85 -18.36
N ALA A 258 18.52 -16.47 -18.30
CA ALA A 258 17.25 -15.79 -18.51
C ALA A 258 16.86 -15.03 -17.24
N VAL A 259 16.55 -13.74 -17.36
CA VAL A 259 16.28 -12.87 -16.21
C VAL A 259 14.80 -12.47 -16.20
N LEU A 260 14.13 -12.70 -15.07
CA LEU A 260 12.74 -12.31 -14.87
C LEU A 260 12.65 -10.77 -14.68
N PRO A 261 11.61 -10.11 -15.25
CA PRO A 261 11.53 -8.66 -15.27
C PRO A 261 11.30 -8.05 -13.89
N ASP A 262 11.65 -6.77 -13.73
CA ASP A 262 11.55 -6.04 -12.45
C ASP A 262 10.13 -5.99 -11.87
N THR A 263 9.11 -6.16 -12.72
CA THR A 263 7.69 -6.17 -12.35
C THR A 263 7.15 -7.58 -12.09
N ALA A 264 7.93 -8.64 -12.32
CA ALA A 264 7.46 -10.00 -12.11
C ALA A 264 7.30 -10.30 -10.62
N GLN A 265 6.14 -10.85 -10.28
CA GLN A 265 5.76 -11.21 -8.91
C GLN A 265 4.80 -12.41 -8.96
N LEU A 266 4.81 -13.29 -7.97
CA LEU A 266 3.80 -14.36 -7.84
C LEU A 266 3.04 -14.21 -6.53
N LEU A 267 1.71 -14.31 -6.61
CA LEU A 267 0.85 -14.40 -5.44
C LEU A 267 1.03 -15.77 -4.75
N PRO A 268 0.67 -15.91 -3.46
CA PRO A 268 0.71 -17.20 -2.76
C PRO A 268 -0.01 -18.29 -3.56
N GLY A 269 0.63 -19.44 -3.77
CA GLY A 269 0.06 -20.56 -4.52
C GLY A 269 -0.16 -20.30 -6.02
N GLN A 270 0.38 -19.22 -6.59
CA GLN A 270 0.23 -18.90 -8.01
C GLN A 270 1.31 -19.60 -8.85
N TYR A 271 0.87 -20.11 -10.01
CA TYR A 271 1.71 -20.66 -11.06
C TYR A 271 1.95 -19.63 -12.17
N ALA A 272 3.07 -19.75 -12.88
CA ALA A 272 3.31 -19.02 -14.12
C ALA A 272 4.24 -19.79 -15.06
N VAL A 273 3.97 -19.67 -16.35
CA VAL A 273 4.87 -20.14 -17.41
C VAL A 273 6.04 -19.17 -17.57
N VAL A 274 7.25 -19.68 -17.78
CA VAL A 274 8.41 -18.94 -18.26
C VAL A 274 8.82 -19.54 -19.60
N CYS A 275 8.92 -18.70 -20.63
CA CYS A 275 9.24 -19.13 -21.98
C CYS A 275 10.05 -18.05 -22.72
N GLY A 276 10.49 -18.34 -23.94
CA GLY A 276 11.09 -17.33 -24.82
C GLY A 276 10.17 -16.12 -25.02
N ALA A 277 10.74 -14.91 -25.05
CA ALA A 277 9.99 -13.65 -25.15
C ALA A 277 8.96 -13.61 -26.30
N THR A 278 9.29 -14.21 -27.45
CA THR A 278 8.42 -14.28 -28.63
C THR A 278 7.27 -15.29 -28.49
N ARG A 279 7.27 -16.12 -27.44
CA ARG A 279 6.28 -17.19 -27.21
C ARG A 279 5.26 -16.85 -26.12
N ALA A 280 5.49 -15.81 -25.32
CA ALA A 280 4.65 -15.48 -24.16
C ALA A 280 3.16 -15.28 -24.51
N ALA A 281 2.87 -14.66 -25.67
CA ALA A 281 1.50 -14.46 -26.13
C ALA A 281 0.76 -15.79 -26.39
N ALA A 282 1.47 -16.85 -26.78
CA ALA A 282 0.87 -18.18 -26.99
C ALA A 282 0.47 -18.86 -25.68
N PHE A 283 1.11 -18.50 -24.55
CA PHE A 283 0.81 -19.05 -23.23
C PHE A 283 -0.18 -18.20 -22.42
N ALA A 284 -0.44 -16.95 -22.83
CA ALA A 284 -1.40 -16.07 -22.16
C ALA A 284 -2.82 -16.65 -21.98
N PRO A 285 -3.37 -17.49 -22.89
CA PRO A 285 -4.68 -18.12 -22.69
C PRO A 285 -4.72 -19.12 -21.52
N TYR A 286 -3.58 -19.67 -21.10
CA TYR A 286 -3.50 -20.66 -20.03
C TYR A 286 -3.37 -20.01 -18.65
N GLY A 287 -2.78 -18.81 -18.59
CA GLY A 287 -2.64 -18.05 -17.36
C GLY A 287 -1.46 -17.09 -17.42
N LYS A 288 -0.80 -16.91 -16.28
CA LYS A 288 0.32 -15.99 -16.17
C LYS A 288 1.52 -16.55 -16.94
N ALA A 289 2.10 -15.74 -17.82
CA ALA A 289 3.29 -16.10 -18.59
C ALA A 289 4.33 -14.98 -18.55
N TYR A 290 5.59 -15.36 -18.39
CA TYR A 290 6.76 -14.49 -18.43
C TYR A 290 7.61 -14.83 -19.66
N GLY A 291 7.52 -13.98 -20.67
CA GLY A 291 8.45 -14.00 -21.79
C GLY A 291 9.78 -13.38 -21.38
N VAL A 292 10.86 -14.14 -21.46
CA VAL A 292 12.21 -13.69 -21.08
C VAL A 292 13.17 -13.74 -22.27
N SER A 293 14.09 -12.78 -22.30
CA SER A 293 15.26 -12.87 -23.18
C SER A 293 16.19 -13.98 -22.68
N ASN A 294 16.90 -14.62 -23.61
CA ASN A 294 17.82 -15.73 -23.32
C ASN A 294 17.19 -16.94 -22.61
N PHE A 295 15.89 -17.19 -22.83
CA PHE A 295 15.31 -18.47 -22.41
C PHE A 295 16.16 -19.61 -22.98
N PRO A 296 16.65 -20.55 -22.14
CA PRO A 296 17.51 -21.62 -22.61
C PRO A 296 16.71 -22.60 -23.48
N SER A 297 17.30 -23.06 -24.59
CA SER A 297 16.76 -24.24 -25.27
C SER A 297 16.98 -25.46 -24.38
N LEU A 298 15.93 -26.24 -24.20
CA LEU A 298 15.86 -27.40 -23.32
C LEU A 298 16.24 -28.66 -24.12
N GLY A 299 17.02 -29.53 -23.51
CA GLY A 299 17.43 -30.80 -24.12
C GLY A 299 16.32 -31.84 -23.95
N ASN A 300 15.92 -32.48 -25.04
CA ASN A 300 14.86 -33.50 -25.02
C ASN A 300 15.23 -34.70 -24.13
N THR A 301 16.51 -35.05 -24.02
CA THR A 301 17.00 -36.18 -23.20
C THR A 301 17.32 -35.79 -21.74
N GLY A 302 17.46 -34.50 -21.45
CA GLY A 302 17.77 -34.02 -20.11
C GLY A 302 18.59 -32.74 -20.06
N ASP A 303 18.46 -32.02 -18.95
CA ASP A 303 19.24 -30.84 -18.60
C ASP A 303 19.21 -30.57 -17.11
N GLN A 304 20.15 -29.72 -16.65
CA GLN A 304 20.12 -29.13 -15.33
C GLN A 304 19.62 -27.68 -15.41
N LEU A 305 18.53 -27.41 -14.69
CA LEU A 305 17.89 -26.10 -14.58
C LEU A 305 17.99 -25.58 -13.15
N VAL A 306 18.37 -24.32 -13.01
CA VAL A 306 18.57 -23.66 -11.72
C VAL A 306 17.77 -22.35 -11.68
N LEU A 307 16.95 -22.18 -10.65
CA LEU A 307 16.42 -20.87 -10.26
C LEU A 307 17.38 -20.24 -9.26
N ARG A 308 17.92 -19.08 -9.59
CA ARG A 308 18.85 -18.32 -8.75
C ARG A 308 18.28 -16.94 -8.42
N GLY A 309 18.29 -16.60 -7.14
CA GLY A 309 17.88 -15.28 -6.66
C GLY A 309 18.81 -14.17 -7.14
N ARG A 310 18.34 -12.93 -7.06
CA ARG A 310 19.09 -11.74 -7.49
C ARG A 310 20.47 -11.60 -6.82
N THR A 311 20.59 -12.06 -5.58
CA THR A 311 21.83 -12.03 -4.77
C THR A 311 22.77 -13.21 -5.05
N GLY A 312 22.40 -14.15 -5.92
CA GLY A 312 23.21 -15.33 -6.26
C GLY A 312 22.84 -16.61 -5.53
N THR A 313 21.95 -16.56 -4.53
CA THR A 313 21.47 -17.76 -3.82
C THR A 313 20.69 -18.68 -4.75
N THR A 314 21.01 -19.97 -4.79
CA THR A 314 20.18 -20.98 -5.49
C THR A 314 18.86 -21.17 -4.73
N LEU A 315 17.74 -20.92 -5.39
CA LEU A 315 16.39 -21.04 -4.82
C LEU A 315 15.82 -22.45 -5.00
N PHE A 316 16.03 -23.00 -6.20
CA PHE A 316 15.58 -24.33 -6.59
C PHE A 316 16.43 -24.84 -7.75
N GLU A 317 16.56 -26.16 -7.85
CA GLU A 317 17.33 -26.83 -8.89
C GLU A 317 16.69 -28.17 -9.26
N VAL A 318 16.70 -28.49 -10.54
CA VAL A 318 16.24 -29.78 -11.08
C VAL A 318 17.16 -30.23 -12.20
N ALA A 319 17.58 -31.50 -12.16
CA ALA A 319 18.32 -32.14 -13.24
C ALA A 319 17.45 -33.27 -13.82
N TYR A 320 16.66 -32.94 -14.84
CA TYR A 320 15.69 -33.86 -15.41
C TYR A 320 16.33 -34.74 -16.49
N THR A 321 15.76 -35.92 -16.73
CA THR A 321 16.08 -36.79 -17.87
C THR A 321 14.80 -37.33 -18.50
N ASP A 322 14.86 -37.79 -19.75
CA ASP A 322 13.72 -38.38 -20.46
C ASP A 322 13.23 -39.71 -19.84
N ASP A 323 14.06 -40.38 -19.04
CA ASP A 323 13.64 -41.53 -18.24
C ASP A 323 12.57 -41.17 -17.19
N TRP A 324 12.49 -39.90 -16.76
CA TRP A 324 11.53 -39.45 -15.75
C TRP A 324 10.09 -39.47 -16.24
N TYR A 325 9.87 -39.48 -17.57
CA TYR A 325 8.53 -39.62 -18.13
C TYR A 325 7.91 -40.96 -17.74
N ARG A 326 8.74 -42.02 -17.59
CA ARG A 326 8.31 -43.41 -17.32
C ARG A 326 7.25 -43.91 -18.30
N ASP A 327 7.24 -43.35 -19.50
CA ASP A 327 6.28 -43.62 -20.56
C ASP A 327 7.01 -43.50 -21.91
N GLN A 328 7.09 -44.62 -22.64
CA GLN A 328 7.82 -44.70 -23.91
C GLN A 328 7.20 -43.87 -25.03
N ARG A 329 5.92 -43.52 -24.93
CA ARG A 329 5.24 -42.67 -25.92
C ARG A 329 5.48 -41.20 -25.59
N LYS A 330 5.22 -40.82 -24.33
CA LYS A 330 5.24 -39.41 -23.90
C LYS A 330 6.63 -38.80 -23.89
N LYS A 331 7.67 -39.61 -23.67
CA LYS A 331 9.06 -39.13 -23.75
C LYS A 331 9.49 -38.71 -25.17
N ASN A 332 8.75 -39.09 -26.21
CA ASN A 332 9.04 -38.73 -27.61
C ASN A 332 8.29 -37.46 -28.05
N GLY A 333 7.92 -36.59 -27.09
CA GLY A 333 7.46 -35.23 -27.33
C GLY A 333 5.96 -34.98 -27.28
N GLY A 334 5.61 -33.70 -27.14
CA GLY A 334 4.26 -33.17 -26.95
C GLY A 334 3.72 -33.27 -25.53
N TRP A 335 4.51 -33.78 -24.58
CA TRP A 335 4.13 -33.97 -23.17
C TRP A 335 5.12 -33.29 -22.24
N THR A 336 4.64 -32.80 -21.10
CA THR A 336 5.48 -32.24 -20.05
C THR A 336 5.94 -33.26 -19.02
N LEU A 337 7.05 -32.98 -18.36
CA LEU A 337 7.36 -33.53 -17.04
C LEU A 337 6.73 -32.64 -15.97
N GLU A 338 5.99 -33.24 -15.04
CA GLU A 338 5.28 -32.53 -13.97
C GLU A 338 5.72 -33.05 -12.59
N MET A 339 5.94 -32.12 -11.67
CA MET A 339 6.19 -32.40 -10.25
C MET A 339 4.92 -32.88 -9.55
N ARG A 340 5.00 -33.92 -8.74
CA ARG A 340 3.86 -34.49 -8.00
C ARG A 340 3.55 -33.72 -6.72
N ASP A 341 4.54 -33.50 -5.87
CA ASP A 341 4.33 -32.88 -4.57
C ASP A 341 5.28 -31.68 -4.36
N PRO A 342 4.79 -30.44 -4.49
CA PRO A 342 5.58 -29.23 -4.22
C PRO A 342 6.07 -29.10 -2.77
N SER A 343 5.44 -29.79 -1.80
CA SER A 343 5.90 -29.80 -0.41
C SER A 343 7.15 -30.69 -0.24
N ALA A 344 7.31 -31.70 -1.10
CA ALA A 344 8.48 -32.57 -1.19
C ALA A 344 9.45 -32.14 -2.30
N TYR A 345 9.70 -30.84 -2.44
CA TYR A 345 10.47 -30.25 -3.55
C TYR A 345 11.92 -30.79 -3.69
N CYS A 346 12.48 -31.43 -2.65
CA CYS A 346 13.78 -32.11 -2.69
C CYS A 346 13.71 -33.61 -3.05
N GLY A 347 12.55 -34.12 -3.45
CA GLY A 347 12.31 -35.55 -3.71
C GLY A 347 13.01 -36.15 -4.94
N GLY A 348 13.68 -35.32 -5.75
CA GLY A 348 14.39 -35.78 -6.95
C GLY A 348 13.47 -36.46 -7.96
N ALA A 349 14.00 -37.41 -8.73
CA ALA A 349 13.30 -38.09 -9.83
C ALA A 349 11.96 -38.73 -9.44
N GLU A 350 11.82 -39.23 -8.22
CA GLU A 350 10.57 -39.88 -7.74
C GLU A 350 9.40 -38.91 -7.59
N ASN A 351 9.70 -37.61 -7.53
CA ASN A 351 8.70 -36.56 -7.45
C ASN A 351 8.26 -36.04 -8.83
N TRP A 352 8.67 -36.67 -9.93
CA TRP A 352 8.33 -36.24 -11.28
C TRP A 352 7.78 -37.39 -12.11
N LEU A 353 6.79 -37.09 -12.96
CA LEU A 353 6.18 -38.02 -13.91
C LEU A 353 5.80 -37.28 -15.19
N ALA A 354 5.53 -38.02 -16.26
CA ALA A 354 4.87 -37.44 -17.43
C ALA A 354 3.47 -36.91 -17.07
N GLY A 355 3.13 -35.72 -17.57
CA GLY A 355 1.81 -35.13 -17.44
C GLY A 355 0.70 -36.06 -17.93
N GLN A 356 -0.44 -36.03 -17.26
CA GLN A 356 -1.63 -36.86 -17.54
C GLN A 356 -2.77 -36.07 -18.20
N ASP A 357 -2.65 -34.74 -18.28
CA ASP A 357 -3.63 -33.90 -18.97
C ASP A 357 -3.71 -34.25 -20.46
N ALA A 358 -4.93 -34.33 -21.00
CA ALA A 358 -5.17 -34.71 -22.39
C ALA A 358 -4.55 -33.74 -23.41
N SER A 359 -4.26 -32.49 -23.00
CA SER A 359 -3.60 -31.48 -23.85
C SER A 359 -2.07 -31.64 -23.93
N GLY A 360 -1.48 -32.52 -23.11
CA GLY A 360 -0.03 -32.73 -23.03
C GLY A 360 0.65 -32.06 -21.84
N GLY A 361 -0.06 -31.25 -21.05
CA GLY A 361 0.46 -30.63 -19.83
C GLY A 361 -0.55 -29.66 -19.19
N THR A 362 -0.12 -28.95 -18.16
CA THR A 362 -0.97 -28.07 -17.35
C THR A 362 -0.38 -26.67 -17.13
N PRO A 363 0.02 -25.95 -18.20
CA PRO A 363 0.68 -24.66 -18.04
C PRO A 363 -0.13 -23.66 -17.21
N ALA A 364 0.54 -23.01 -16.27
CA ALA A 364 0.02 -21.98 -15.36
C ALA A 364 -1.09 -22.45 -14.41
N ARG A 365 -1.19 -23.76 -14.13
CA ARG A 365 -2.15 -24.32 -13.17
C ARG A 365 -1.58 -25.56 -12.48
N ARG A 366 -2.32 -26.09 -11.50
CA ARG A 366 -1.91 -27.28 -10.75
C ARG A 366 -1.65 -28.46 -11.70
N ASN A 367 -0.50 -29.10 -11.52
CA ASN A 367 -0.10 -30.31 -12.22
C ASN A 367 -1.16 -31.42 -12.15
N SER A 368 -1.29 -32.16 -13.25
CA SER A 368 -2.20 -33.29 -13.39
C SER A 368 -1.77 -34.52 -12.58
N VAL A 369 -0.51 -34.59 -12.17
CA VAL A 369 0.05 -35.68 -11.34
C VAL A 369 0.13 -35.33 -9.84
N ALA A 370 -0.41 -34.18 -9.43
CA ALA A 370 -0.28 -33.60 -8.08
C ALA A 370 -1.44 -33.89 -7.11
#